data_AF-F8QIH8-F1
#
_entry.id   AF-F8QIH8-F1
#
_cell.length_a   1.000
_cell.length_b   1.000
_cell.length_c   1.000
_cell.angle_alpha   90.00
_cell.angle_beta   90.00
_cell.angle_gamma   90.00
#
_symmetry.space_group_name_H-M   'P 1'
#
loop_
_entity.id
_entity.type
_entity.pdbx_description
1 polymer ?
#
loop_
_entity_poly.entity_id
_entity_poly.type
_entity_poly.pdbx_seq_one_letter_code
_entity_poly.pdbx_strand_id
1 'polypeptide(L)'
;MASRKRDIFSSAGIKDALFGNQIEAQDADSGKLPKHPTHSRSPSPMPRERIYFYNREDPYYSFTNFYPSPIKHEGKIYPTSEHLFQSLKFLRDNPEIAEYIRKFSDNPRDAFNEAHRHNDKVRSDWLRIRIDMMDLVIGHKFRQHKHLKDELQSTGDAELFEDSPYDAYWGIGRDGTGENQLGKALERLRTTLREEEAAKGAKGVGEGTKGANEANRAMRLNPRDK
;
A
#
# COMPACT_ATOMS: atom_id res chain seq x y z
N MET A 1 43.25 16.64 18.72
CA MET A 1 42.62 17.49 19.75
C MET A 1 41.11 17.31 19.67
N ALA A 2 40.51 16.95 20.80
CA ALA A 2 39.10 16.63 20.96
C ALA A 2 38.24 17.88 21.23
N SER A 3 36.98 17.84 20.80
CA SER A 3 35.77 18.39 21.48
C SER A 3 34.64 18.44 20.46
N ARG A 4 33.68 17.50 20.42
CA ARG A 4 32.50 17.36 21.30
C ARG A 4 31.87 18.70 21.69
N LYS A 5 30.73 19.02 21.06
CA LYS A 5 29.61 19.68 21.73
C LYS A 5 28.31 18.91 21.43
N ARG A 6 27.62 18.63 22.53
CA ARG A 6 26.34 17.95 22.70
C ARG A 6 25.34 19.04 23.05
N ASP A 7 24.15 19.00 22.47
CA ASP A 7 22.94 19.68 22.96
C ASP A 7 21.80 18.66 22.81
N ILE A 8 21.49 17.86 23.85
CA ILE A 8 20.53 18.10 24.95
C ILE A 8 19.10 18.26 24.43
N PHE A 9 18.38 17.14 24.32
CA PHE A 9 16.92 17.10 24.43
C PHE A 9 16.56 16.62 25.84
N SER A 10 15.89 17.50 26.59
CA SER A 10 15.30 17.23 27.90
C SER A 10 13.90 16.67 27.69
N SER A 11 13.64 15.46 28.20
CA SER A 11 12.30 14.93 28.40
C SER A 11 12.18 14.57 29.88
N ALA A 12 11.47 15.43 30.62
CA ALA A 12 11.11 15.19 31.99
C ALA A 12 10.01 14.13 32.05
N GLY A 13 10.28 13.06 32.78
CA GLY A 13 9.31 12.01 33.07
C GLY A 13 8.29 12.43 34.13
N ILE A 14 7.16 11.73 34.10
CA ILE A 14 6.28 11.56 35.25
C ILE A 14 6.12 10.05 35.42
N LYS A 15 6.76 9.51 36.44
CA LYS A 15 6.47 8.22 37.05
C LYS A 15 6.12 8.53 38.50
N ASP A 16 5.00 8.02 38.98
CA ASP A 16 4.83 7.49 40.34
C ASP A 16 3.38 7.04 40.54
N ALA A 17 3.22 5.78 40.92
CA ALA A 17 2.25 5.30 41.91
C ALA A 17 2.44 3.78 42.09
N LEU A 18 3.21 3.42 43.13
CA LEU A 18 3.21 2.11 43.77
C LEU A 18 2.16 2.11 44.88
N PHE A 19 1.30 1.09 44.95
CA PHE A 19 0.73 0.44 46.15
C PHE A 19 0.06 -0.84 45.59
N GLY A 20 0.38 -2.08 45.96
CA GLY A 20 0.57 -2.62 47.30
C GLY A 20 -0.71 -3.35 47.71
N ASN A 21 -0.75 -4.68 47.61
CA ASN A 21 -1.56 -5.63 48.40
C ASN A 21 -1.31 -7.05 47.85
N GLN A 22 -0.55 -7.88 48.55
CA GLN A 22 -0.93 -8.72 49.71
C GLN A 22 -1.67 -9.99 49.27
N ILE A 23 -0.96 -11.09 49.53
CA ILE A 23 -1.26 -12.48 49.22
C ILE A 23 -1.91 -13.08 50.47
N GLU A 24 -3.10 -13.64 50.33
CA GLU A 24 -3.64 -14.61 51.28
C GLU A 24 -4.06 -15.86 50.50
N ALA A 25 -3.55 -17.00 50.97
CA ALA A 25 -3.91 -18.33 50.54
C ALA A 25 -4.72 -18.98 51.66
N GLN A 26 -5.88 -19.56 51.34
CA GLN A 26 -6.51 -20.61 52.14
C GLN A 26 -7.25 -21.61 51.24
N ASP A 27 -6.78 -22.86 51.37
CA ASP A 27 -7.48 -24.13 51.53
C ASP A 27 -8.47 -24.69 50.50
N ALA A 28 -8.35 -26.01 50.39
CA ALA A 28 -8.91 -26.93 49.42
C ALA A 28 -10.37 -27.28 49.66
N ASP A 29 -11.11 -27.50 48.56
CA ASP A 29 -12.27 -28.40 48.55
C ASP A 29 -12.37 -29.16 47.21
N SER A 30 -12.91 -30.35 47.38
CA SER A 30 -12.95 -31.58 46.62
C SER A 30 -13.63 -31.58 45.24
N GLY A 31 -13.05 -32.38 44.33
CA GLY A 31 -13.77 -33.32 43.45
C GLY A 31 -14.65 -32.79 42.32
N LYS A 32 -14.10 -32.72 41.10
CA LYS A 32 -14.67 -33.31 39.85
C LYS A 32 -13.78 -33.03 38.65
N LEU A 33 -13.35 -34.08 37.95
CA LEU A 33 -12.66 -34.00 36.65
C LEU A 33 -13.59 -33.33 35.61
N PRO A 34 -13.19 -32.22 34.96
CA PRO A 34 -13.90 -31.75 33.78
C PRO A 34 -13.47 -32.57 32.56
N LYS A 35 -14.45 -33.11 31.84
CA LYS A 35 -14.27 -33.75 30.54
C LYS A 35 -13.63 -32.74 29.58
N HIS A 36 -12.49 -33.08 28.98
CA HIS A 36 -11.83 -32.25 27.98
C HIS A 36 -12.81 -31.91 26.84
N PRO A 37 -13.10 -30.63 26.58
CA PRO A 37 -13.69 -30.23 25.31
C PRO A 37 -12.60 -30.40 24.25
N THR A 38 -12.87 -31.25 23.26
CA THR A 38 -12.07 -31.34 22.03
C THR A 38 -12.14 -30.01 21.30
N HIS A 39 -11.27 -29.07 21.68
CA HIS A 39 -11.02 -27.88 20.89
C HIS A 39 -10.25 -28.35 19.66
N SER A 40 -10.97 -28.46 18.54
CA SER A 40 -10.37 -28.40 17.23
C SER A 40 -9.53 -27.12 17.19
N ARG A 41 -8.21 -27.26 17.37
CA ARG A 41 -7.27 -26.16 17.12
C ARG A 41 -7.36 -25.89 15.63
N SER A 42 -8.10 -24.85 15.25
CA SER A 42 -7.95 -24.23 13.94
C SER A 42 -6.45 -24.02 13.70
N PRO A 43 -5.90 -24.46 12.55
CA PRO A 43 -4.48 -24.28 12.29
C PRO A 43 -4.18 -22.77 12.33
N SER A 44 -3.21 -22.37 13.15
CA SER A 44 -2.67 -21.01 13.11
C SER A 44 -2.19 -20.74 11.68
N PRO A 45 -2.54 -19.60 11.07
CA PRO A 45 -2.08 -19.27 9.73
C PRO A 45 -0.55 -19.30 9.72
N MET A 46 0.01 -20.00 8.74
CA MET A 46 1.45 -20.02 8.50
C MET A 46 1.95 -18.57 8.31
N PRO A 47 3.15 -18.24 8.82
CA PRO A 47 3.69 -16.91 8.61
C PRO A 47 3.81 -16.62 7.11
N ARG A 48 3.28 -15.47 6.68
CA ARG A 48 3.39 -15.01 5.30
C ARG A 48 4.86 -14.70 4.98
N GLU A 49 5.27 -14.96 3.74
CA GLU A 49 6.55 -14.47 3.23
C GLU A 49 6.63 -12.95 3.38
N ARG A 50 7.83 -12.42 3.63
CA ARG A 50 8.06 -10.97 3.77
C ARG A 50 8.99 -10.49 2.68
N ILE A 51 8.55 -9.48 1.94
CA ILE A 51 9.34 -8.82 0.89
C ILE A 51 9.68 -7.42 1.37
N TYR A 52 10.97 -7.10 1.36
CA TYR A 52 11.50 -5.78 1.69
C TYR A 52 11.93 -5.09 0.41
N PHE A 53 11.60 -3.81 0.26
CA PHE A 53 11.98 -3.01 -0.90
C PHE A 53 12.37 -1.59 -0.48
N TYR A 54 13.51 -1.10 -0.98
CA TYR A 54 13.93 0.29 -0.75
C TYR A 54 15.11 0.73 -1.64
N ASN A 55 16.19 -0.06 -1.71
CA ASN A 55 17.39 0.35 -2.45
C ASN A 55 17.22 0.12 -3.96
N ARG A 56 17.90 0.95 -4.77
CA ARG A 56 17.75 0.95 -6.23
C ARG A 56 18.21 -0.34 -6.90
N GLU A 57 19.17 -1.00 -6.27
CA GLU A 57 19.82 -2.21 -6.73
C GLU A 57 19.08 -3.48 -6.29
N ASP A 58 18.11 -3.36 -5.36
CA ASP A 58 17.37 -4.48 -4.81
C ASP A 58 16.14 -4.83 -5.67
N PRO A 59 15.70 -6.11 -5.65
CA PRO A 59 14.40 -6.49 -6.20
C PRO A 59 13.28 -5.61 -5.66
N TYR A 60 12.23 -5.42 -6.47
CA TYR A 60 11.05 -4.65 -6.08
C TYR A 60 11.30 -3.16 -5.74
N TYR A 61 12.48 -2.59 -6.06
CA TYR A 61 12.68 -1.13 -6.01
C TYR A 61 11.60 -0.38 -6.80
N SER A 62 11.09 -1.03 -7.85
CA SER A 62 9.96 -0.59 -8.65
C SER A 62 8.70 -0.28 -7.85
N PHE A 63 8.55 -0.78 -6.62
CA PHE A 63 7.42 -0.48 -5.74
C PHE A 63 7.53 0.88 -5.05
N THR A 64 8.74 1.40 -4.86
CA THR A 64 8.96 2.72 -4.27
C THR A 64 8.33 3.84 -5.10
N ASN A 65 7.95 4.95 -4.45
CA ASN A 65 7.46 6.14 -5.16
C ASN A 65 8.57 6.86 -5.96
N PHE A 66 9.83 6.50 -5.70
CA PHE A 66 11.03 7.04 -6.32
C PHE A 66 11.44 6.30 -7.60
N TYR A 67 10.77 5.20 -7.94
CA TYR A 67 10.98 4.52 -9.22
C TYR A 67 10.49 5.39 -10.41
N PRO A 68 11.29 5.51 -11.50
CA PRO A 68 10.93 6.30 -12.67
C PRO A 68 9.85 5.61 -13.53
N SER A 69 8.60 5.74 -13.09
CA SER A 69 7.40 5.31 -13.82
C SER A 69 6.47 6.49 -14.07
N PRO A 70 6.47 7.11 -15.27
CA PRO A 70 5.63 8.26 -15.56
C PRO A 70 4.15 7.98 -15.37
N ILE A 71 3.43 8.90 -14.73
CA ILE A 71 1.99 8.77 -14.44
C ILE A 71 1.21 9.86 -15.16
N LYS A 72 0.17 9.47 -15.90
CA LYS A 72 -0.83 10.39 -16.41
C LYS A 72 -1.93 10.60 -15.37
N HIS A 73 -2.15 11.84 -14.94
CA HIS A 73 -3.23 12.24 -14.04
C HIS A 73 -3.82 13.57 -14.55
N GLU A 74 -5.14 13.61 -14.74
CA GLU A 74 -5.87 14.79 -15.24
C GLU A 74 -5.25 15.44 -16.50
N GLY A 75 -4.86 14.59 -17.47
CA GLY A 75 -4.25 15.05 -18.73
C GLY A 75 -2.79 15.49 -18.62
N LYS A 76 -2.21 15.54 -17.41
CA LYS A 76 -0.80 15.88 -17.17
C LYS A 76 0.04 14.63 -16.91
N ILE A 77 1.31 14.69 -17.27
CA ILE A 77 2.29 13.64 -16.99
C ILE A 77 3.17 14.08 -15.82
N TYR A 78 3.37 13.16 -14.87
CA TYR A 78 4.23 13.29 -13.70
C TYR A 78 5.39 12.29 -13.86
N PRO A 79 6.66 12.69 -13.67
CA PRO A 79 7.81 11.79 -13.88
C PRO A 79 7.79 10.53 -13.00
N THR A 80 7.33 10.65 -11.76
CA THR A 80 7.22 9.53 -10.80
C THR A 80 5.95 9.65 -9.94
N SER A 81 5.64 8.60 -9.17
CA SER A 81 4.62 8.66 -8.10
C SER A 81 4.92 9.77 -7.09
N GLU A 82 6.18 9.97 -6.73
CA GLU A 82 6.60 11.04 -5.82
C GLU A 82 6.18 12.41 -6.33
N HIS A 83 6.37 12.70 -7.62
CA HIS A 83 5.95 13.98 -8.21
C HIS A 83 4.45 14.19 -8.08
N LEU A 84 3.63 13.19 -8.43
CA LEU A 84 2.19 13.31 -8.31
C LEU A 84 1.77 13.48 -6.84
N PHE A 85 2.30 12.65 -5.94
CA PHE A 85 1.94 12.69 -4.52
C PHE A 85 2.29 14.03 -3.86
N GLN A 86 3.47 14.59 -4.17
CA GLN A 86 3.89 15.90 -3.68
C GLN A 86 3.06 17.03 -4.28
N SER A 87 2.72 16.99 -5.58
CA SER A 87 1.84 17.98 -6.21
C SER A 87 0.42 17.97 -5.62
N LEU A 88 -0.12 16.81 -5.23
CA LEU A 88 -1.47 16.69 -4.64
C LEU A 88 -1.63 17.44 -3.30
N LYS A 89 -0.53 17.73 -2.60
CA LYS A 89 -0.52 18.60 -1.41
C LYS A 89 -0.97 20.02 -1.71
N PHE A 90 -0.73 20.49 -2.93
CA PHE A 90 -0.91 21.88 -3.33
C PHE A 90 -1.98 22.05 -4.41
N LEU A 91 -2.35 20.99 -5.14
CA LEU A 91 -3.19 21.08 -6.34
C LEU A 91 -4.52 21.82 -6.13
N ARG A 92 -5.12 21.71 -4.93
CA ARG A 92 -6.39 22.40 -4.60
C ARG A 92 -6.20 23.88 -4.26
N ASP A 93 -5.21 24.19 -3.42
CA ASP A 93 -5.12 25.49 -2.74
C ASP A 93 -4.02 26.39 -3.34
N ASN A 94 -2.99 25.80 -3.97
CA ASN A 94 -1.81 26.46 -4.55
C ASN A 94 -1.37 25.73 -5.85
N PRO A 95 -2.20 25.72 -6.91
CA PRO A 95 -1.97 24.93 -8.13
C PRO A 95 -0.68 25.29 -8.89
N GLU A 96 -0.18 26.51 -8.75
CA GLU A 96 1.10 26.97 -9.32
C GLU A 96 2.30 26.26 -8.68
N ILE A 97 2.26 26.01 -7.37
CA ILE A 97 3.30 25.21 -6.67
C ILE A 97 3.23 23.76 -7.14
N ALA A 98 2.02 23.20 -7.25
CA ALA A 98 1.82 21.84 -7.74
C ALA A 98 2.38 21.67 -9.17
N GLU A 99 2.15 22.65 -10.04
CA GLU A 99 2.63 22.65 -11.43
C GLU A 99 4.15 22.86 -11.51
N TYR A 100 4.73 23.67 -10.63
CA TYR A 100 6.18 23.82 -10.52
C TYR A 100 6.83 22.50 -10.11
N ILE A 101 6.38 21.88 -9.01
CA ILE A 101 6.87 20.57 -8.52
C ILE A 101 6.84 19.52 -9.61
N ARG A 102 5.79 19.50 -10.45
CA ARG A 102 5.65 18.55 -11.54
C ARG A 102 6.69 18.71 -12.66
N LYS A 103 7.16 19.93 -12.91
CA LYS A 103 7.91 20.30 -14.13
C LYS A 103 9.39 20.57 -13.92
N PHE A 104 9.81 20.98 -12.72
CA PHE A 104 11.13 21.60 -12.54
C PHE A 104 12.31 20.62 -12.53
N SER A 105 12.06 19.33 -12.24
CA SER A 105 13.06 18.26 -12.21
C SER A 105 12.37 16.92 -12.49
N ASP A 106 13.12 15.95 -13.02
CA ASP A 106 12.68 14.56 -13.13
C ASP A 106 13.13 13.72 -11.92
N ASN A 107 13.95 14.29 -11.02
CA ASN A 107 14.45 13.60 -9.84
C ASN A 107 13.40 13.63 -8.72
N PRO A 108 12.89 12.47 -8.25
CA PRO A 108 11.88 12.42 -7.18
C PRO A 108 12.35 13.06 -5.87
N ARG A 109 13.66 13.05 -5.59
CA ARG A 109 14.21 13.72 -4.40
C ARG A 109 14.02 15.23 -4.46
N ASP A 110 14.12 15.81 -5.65
CA ASP A 110 13.90 17.24 -5.83
C ASP A 110 12.43 17.57 -5.58
N ALA A 111 11.49 16.83 -6.17
CA ALA A 111 10.05 17.02 -5.93
C ALA A 111 9.68 16.95 -4.45
N PHE A 112 10.24 15.97 -3.72
CA PHE A 112 10.12 15.87 -2.27
C PHE A 112 10.65 17.13 -1.58
N ASN A 113 11.89 17.52 -1.86
CA ASN A 113 12.54 18.67 -1.22
C ASN A 113 11.78 19.98 -1.49
N GLU A 114 11.32 20.18 -2.72
CA GLU A 114 10.58 21.38 -3.10
C GLU A 114 9.23 21.47 -2.39
N ALA A 115 8.48 20.38 -2.33
CA ALA A 115 7.25 20.34 -1.56
C ALA A 115 7.47 20.66 -0.07
N HIS A 116 8.59 20.19 0.51
CA HIS A 116 8.93 20.49 1.90
C HIS A 116 9.24 21.97 2.14
N ARG A 117 9.79 22.69 1.15
CA ARG A 117 10.03 24.14 1.25
C ARG A 117 8.73 24.95 1.34
N HIS A 118 7.63 24.42 0.81
CA HIS A 118 6.30 25.05 0.86
C HIS A 118 5.36 24.35 1.86
N ASN A 119 5.87 23.69 2.90
CA ASN A 119 5.04 22.96 3.86
C ASN A 119 3.96 23.83 4.54
N ASP A 120 4.20 25.14 4.67
CA ASP A 120 3.26 26.14 5.17
C ASP A 120 2.03 26.35 4.27
N LYS A 121 2.09 25.88 3.02
CA LYS A 121 1.03 26.02 2.00
C LYS A 121 0.35 24.69 1.66
N VAL A 122 0.69 23.62 2.36
CA VAL A 122 0.03 22.32 2.20
C VAL A 122 -1.44 22.46 2.58
N ARG A 123 -2.31 21.86 1.78
CA ARG A 123 -3.76 21.84 2.05
C ARG A 123 -4.09 21.42 3.47
N SER A 124 -5.05 22.11 4.09
CA SER A 124 -5.36 21.97 5.52
C SER A 124 -5.88 20.59 5.95
N ASP A 125 -6.44 19.82 5.02
CA ASP A 125 -6.96 18.46 5.24
C ASP A 125 -5.95 17.35 4.92
N TRP A 126 -4.69 17.68 4.60
CA TRP A 126 -3.71 16.73 4.10
C TRP A 126 -3.54 15.48 4.98
N LEU A 127 -3.41 15.66 6.29
CA LEU A 127 -3.22 14.53 7.22
C LEU A 127 -4.39 13.54 7.19
N ARG A 128 -5.61 14.01 6.92
CA ARG A 128 -6.81 13.19 6.83
C ARG A 128 -6.87 12.40 5.52
N ILE A 129 -6.38 12.97 4.42
CA ILE A 129 -6.56 12.40 3.07
C ILE A 129 -5.30 11.76 2.48
N ARG A 130 -4.13 11.89 3.12
CA ARG A 130 -2.84 11.46 2.56
C ARG A 130 -2.80 9.98 2.16
N ILE A 131 -3.55 9.12 2.87
CA ILE A 131 -3.68 7.70 2.52
C ILE A 131 -4.48 7.55 1.21
N ASP A 132 -5.63 8.18 1.09
CA ASP A 132 -6.45 8.14 -0.13
C ASP A 132 -5.69 8.70 -1.35
N MET A 133 -4.92 9.77 -1.14
CA MET A 133 -4.07 10.34 -2.18
C MET A 133 -2.96 9.37 -2.59
N MET A 134 -2.35 8.67 -1.64
CA MET A 134 -1.36 7.63 -1.95
C MET A 134 -2.00 6.49 -2.73
N ASP A 135 -3.14 5.97 -2.27
CA ASP A 135 -3.89 4.89 -2.94
C ASP A 135 -4.25 5.28 -4.39
N LEU A 136 -4.62 6.53 -4.63
CA LEU A 136 -4.81 7.08 -5.98
C LEU A 136 -3.52 7.07 -6.79
N VAL A 137 -2.41 7.55 -6.24
CA VAL A 137 -1.12 7.64 -6.94
C VAL A 137 -0.59 6.26 -7.33
N ILE A 138 -0.52 5.33 -6.38
CA ILE A 138 -0.08 3.96 -6.67
C ILE A 138 -1.09 3.27 -7.59
N GLY A 139 -2.38 3.53 -7.42
CA GLY A 139 -3.42 3.03 -8.29
C GLY A 139 -3.23 3.46 -9.74
N HIS A 140 -2.80 4.69 -10.00
CA HIS A 140 -2.43 5.14 -11.34
C HIS A 140 -1.16 4.46 -11.85
N LYS A 141 -0.09 4.43 -11.05
CA LYS A 141 1.19 3.79 -11.42
C LYS A 141 0.99 2.35 -11.89
N PHE A 142 0.42 1.50 -11.04
CA PHE A 142 0.33 0.07 -11.36
C PHE A 142 -0.70 -0.20 -12.46
N ARG A 143 -1.79 0.58 -12.58
CA ARG A 143 -2.75 0.38 -13.70
C ARG A 143 -2.21 0.83 -15.05
N GLN A 144 -1.33 1.83 -15.10
CA GLN A 144 -0.77 2.35 -16.35
C GLN A 144 0.46 1.56 -16.83
N HIS A 145 1.10 0.80 -15.94
CA HIS A 145 2.32 0.05 -16.23
C HIS A 145 2.11 -1.45 -16.01
N LYS A 146 1.82 -2.19 -17.08
CA LYS A 146 1.51 -3.64 -16.99
C LYS A 146 2.60 -4.43 -16.27
N HIS A 147 3.88 -4.18 -16.54
CA HIS A 147 4.98 -4.88 -15.89
C HIS A 147 4.99 -4.69 -14.37
N LEU A 148 4.69 -3.48 -13.87
CA LEU A 148 4.58 -3.20 -12.44
C LEU A 148 3.39 -3.92 -11.81
N LYS A 149 2.24 -3.92 -12.50
CA LYS A 149 1.07 -4.70 -12.07
C LYS A 149 1.40 -6.18 -11.94
N ASP A 150 2.01 -6.76 -12.97
CA ASP A 150 2.37 -8.17 -13.00
C ASP A 150 3.37 -8.51 -11.87
N GLU A 151 4.35 -7.63 -11.63
CA GLU A 151 5.32 -7.77 -10.52
C GLU A 151 4.64 -7.67 -9.14
N LEU A 152 3.69 -6.74 -8.95
CA LEU A 152 2.91 -6.69 -7.70
C LEU A 152 2.08 -7.95 -7.49
N GLN A 153 1.47 -8.49 -8.55
CA GLN A 153 0.67 -9.71 -8.46
C GLN A 153 1.53 -10.95 -8.17
N SER A 154 2.75 -11.01 -8.69
CA SER A 154 3.67 -12.13 -8.52
C SER A 154 4.14 -12.31 -7.07
N THR A 155 4.03 -11.27 -6.23
CA THR A 155 4.31 -11.35 -4.78
C THR A 155 3.37 -12.28 -4.01
N GLY A 156 2.34 -12.86 -4.65
CA GLY A 156 1.42 -13.78 -3.99
C GLY A 156 0.74 -13.10 -2.80
N ASP A 157 0.76 -13.75 -1.64
CA ASP A 157 0.18 -13.19 -0.41
C ASP A 157 1.23 -12.61 0.54
N ALA A 158 2.47 -12.42 0.07
CA ALA A 158 3.56 -11.87 0.88
C ALA A 158 3.21 -10.52 1.50
N GLU A 159 3.76 -10.27 2.68
CA GLU A 159 3.75 -8.95 3.32
C GLU A 159 4.77 -8.05 2.61
N LEU A 160 4.40 -6.81 2.36
CA LEU A 160 5.26 -5.85 1.67
C LEU A 160 5.75 -4.80 2.66
N PHE A 161 7.06 -4.61 2.75
CA PHE A 161 7.68 -3.64 3.66
C PHE A 161 8.55 -2.65 2.88
N GLU A 162 8.19 -1.37 2.94
CA GLU A 162 9.10 -0.31 2.50
C GLU A 162 10.21 -0.16 3.55
N ASP A 163 11.41 -0.65 3.23
CA ASP A 163 12.57 -0.73 4.13
C ASP A 163 13.34 0.60 4.20
N SER A 164 12.62 1.71 4.24
CA SER A 164 13.21 3.04 4.36
C SER A 164 13.67 3.28 5.80
N PRO A 165 14.97 3.50 6.06
CA PRO A 165 15.45 3.81 7.41
C PRO A 165 15.16 5.27 7.81
N TYR A 166 14.65 6.09 6.89
CA TYR A 166 14.44 7.53 7.07
C TYR A 166 12.96 7.92 7.19
N ASP A 167 12.03 7.04 6.82
CA ASP A 167 10.60 7.30 6.85
C ASP A 167 9.88 6.23 7.67
N ALA A 168 9.46 6.60 8.88
CA ALA A 168 8.73 5.71 9.79
C ALA A 168 7.20 5.75 9.58
N TYR A 169 6.70 6.60 8.68
CA TYR A 169 5.26 6.63 8.38
C TYR A 169 4.96 5.81 7.13
N TRP A 170 5.63 6.09 6.02
CA TRP A 170 5.44 5.31 4.79
C TRP A 170 6.18 3.97 4.84
N GLY A 171 7.38 3.95 5.43
CA GLY A 171 8.20 2.76 5.62
C GLY A 171 8.30 2.27 7.06
N ILE A 172 9.23 1.34 7.29
CA ILE A 172 9.47 0.72 8.60
C ILE A 172 10.41 1.52 9.51
N GLY A 173 11.02 2.59 9.00
CA GLY A 173 11.94 3.43 9.77
C GLY A 173 13.21 2.70 10.22
N ARG A 174 14.08 3.42 10.93
CA ARG A 174 15.41 2.93 11.32
C ARG A 174 15.41 1.69 12.23
N ASP A 175 14.39 1.56 13.08
CA ASP A 175 14.28 0.47 14.05
C ASP A 175 13.31 -0.65 13.62
N GLY A 176 12.74 -0.55 12.42
CA GLY A 176 11.78 -1.51 11.89
C GLY A 176 10.39 -1.42 12.51
N THR A 177 10.09 -0.39 13.31
CA THR A 177 8.80 -0.23 14.00
C THR A 177 7.84 0.77 13.35
N GLY A 178 8.24 1.35 12.22
CA GLY A 178 7.45 2.29 11.44
C GLY A 178 6.12 1.71 10.95
N GLU A 179 5.21 2.60 10.59
CA GLU A 179 3.83 2.25 10.24
C GLU A 179 3.71 1.48 8.92
N ASN A 180 4.72 1.55 8.04
CA ASN A 180 4.73 0.85 6.74
C ASN A 180 3.45 1.09 5.92
N GLN A 181 2.98 2.34 5.86
CA GLN A 181 1.74 2.67 5.16
C GLN A 181 1.83 2.42 3.65
N LEU A 182 3.01 2.52 3.05
CA LEU A 182 3.19 2.24 1.62
C LEU A 182 3.04 0.74 1.33
N GLY A 183 3.67 -0.12 2.13
CA GLY A 183 3.51 -1.56 2.05
C GLY A 183 2.05 -1.99 2.16
N LYS A 184 1.34 -1.46 3.18
CA LYS A 184 -0.10 -1.68 3.37
C LYS A 184 -0.94 -1.21 2.17
N ALA A 185 -0.61 -0.06 1.58
CA ALA A 185 -1.28 0.47 0.40
C ALA A 185 -1.11 -0.43 -0.83
N LEU A 186 0.10 -0.96 -1.03
CA LEU A 186 0.38 -1.92 -2.11
C LEU A 186 -0.37 -3.24 -1.92
N GLU A 187 -0.48 -3.75 -0.69
CA GLU A 187 -1.27 -4.96 -0.40
C GLU A 187 -2.77 -4.75 -0.66
N ARG A 188 -3.31 -3.59 -0.28
CA ARG A 188 -4.70 -3.21 -0.65
C ARG A 188 -4.87 -3.16 -2.16
N LEU A 189 -3.97 -2.48 -2.87
CA LEU A 189 -4.02 -2.37 -4.33
C LEU A 189 -3.92 -3.73 -5.02
N ARG A 190 -3.04 -4.62 -4.54
CA ARG A 190 -2.90 -6.00 -5.05
C ARG A 190 -4.21 -6.74 -4.98
N THR A 191 -4.94 -6.61 -3.86
CA THR A 191 -6.27 -7.21 -3.68
C THR A 191 -7.26 -6.65 -4.68
N THR A 192 -7.38 -5.31 -4.78
CA THR A 192 -8.27 -4.64 -5.73
C THR A 192 -8.02 -5.07 -7.18
N LEU A 193 -6.76 -5.18 -7.60
CA LEU A 193 -6.40 -5.55 -8.97
C LEU A 193 -6.80 -7.00 -9.29
N ARG A 194 -6.71 -7.92 -8.32
CA ARG A 194 -7.18 -9.31 -8.48
C ARG A 194 -8.69 -9.37 -8.64
N GLU A 195 -9.43 -8.61 -7.85
CA GLU A 195 -10.90 -8.52 -7.94
C GLU A 195 -11.34 -7.94 -9.29
N GLU A 196 -10.66 -6.89 -9.77
CA GLU A 196 -10.90 -6.31 -11.10
C GLU A 196 -10.68 -7.32 -12.23
N GLU A 197 -9.65 -8.17 -12.15
CA GLU A 197 -9.36 -9.20 -13.15
C GLU A 197 -10.36 -10.36 -13.09
N ALA A 198 -10.74 -10.82 -11.91
CA ALA A 198 -11.79 -11.82 -11.73
C ALA A 198 -13.13 -11.33 -12.31
N ALA A 199 -13.49 -10.06 -12.06
CA ALA A 199 -14.70 -9.45 -12.60
C ALA A 199 -14.67 -9.33 -14.13
N LYS A 200 -13.51 -9.03 -14.73
CA LYS A 200 -13.34 -9.01 -16.20
C LYS A 200 -13.46 -10.41 -16.80
N GLY A 201 -12.86 -11.42 -16.17
CA GLY A 201 -12.97 -12.82 -16.59
C GLY A 201 -14.41 -13.33 -16.57
N ALA A 202 -15.17 -13.01 -15.51
CA ALA A 202 -16.57 -13.39 -15.38
C ALA A 202 -17.47 -12.75 -16.46
N LYS A 203 -17.19 -11.50 -16.87
CA LYS A 203 -17.94 -10.82 -17.95
C LYS A 203 -17.62 -11.38 -19.34
N GLY A 204 -16.36 -11.76 -19.61
CA GLY A 204 -15.94 -12.31 -20.90
C GLY A 204 -16.54 -13.69 -21.23
N VAL A 205 -16.87 -14.50 -20.21
CA VAL A 205 -17.50 -15.82 -20.41
C VAL A 205 -19.01 -15.71 -20.78
N GLY A 206 -19.68 -14.61 -20.40
CA GLY A 206 -21.11 -14.41 -20.65
C GLY A 206 -21.50 -13.95 -22.06
N GLU A 207 -20.58 -13.35 -22.82
CA GLU A 207 -20.86 -12.85 -24.18
C GLU A 207 -20.53 -13.87 -25.30
N GLY A 208 -19.66 -14.85 -25.01
CA GLY A 208 -19.25 -15.88 -25.99
C GLY A 208 -20.28 -16.97 -26.30
N THR A 209 -21.37 -17.09 -25.53
CA THR A 209 -22.38 -18.15 -25.71
C THR A 209 -23.63 -17.72 -26.49
N LYS A 210 -23.81 -16.42 -26.77
CA LYS A 210 -24.96 -15.94 -27.56
C LYS A 210 -24.75 -16.02 -29.07
N GLY A 211 -23.51 -16.06 -29.56
CA GLY A 211 -23.19 -16.14 -31.01
C GLY A 211 -23.21 -17.55 -31.60
N ALA A 212 -23.11 -18.60 -30.78
CA ALA A 212 -23.00 -19.98 -31.27
C ALA A 212 -24.36 -20.65 -31.56
N ASN A 213 -25.47 -20.07 -31.09
CA ASN A 213 -26.80 -20.70 -31.21
C ASN A 213 -27.64 -20.19 -32.42
N GLU A 214 -27.15 -19.20 -33.16
CA GLU A 214 -27.81 -18.70 -34.37
C GLU A 214 -27.28 -19.36 -35.66
N ALA A 215 -26.01 -19.81 -35.65
CA ALA A 215 -25.40 -20.50 -36.79
C ALA A 215 -25.96 -21.93 -37.02
N ASN A 216 -26.50 -22.59 -36.00
CA ASN A 216 -27.08 -23.94 -36.11
C ASN A 216 -28.56 -23.98 -36.54
N ARG A 217 -29.22 -22.81 -36.70
CA ARG A 217 -30.61 -22.75 -37.18
C ARG A 217 -30.71 -22.58 -38.70
N ALA A 218 -29.62 -22.20 -39.39
CA ALA A 218 -29.61 -21.90 -40.81
C ALA A 218 -29.26 -23.09 -41.74
N MET A 219 -28.95 -24.30 -41.21
CA MET A 219 -28.53 -25.45 -42.02
C MET A 219 -29.56 -26.60 -42.15
N ARG A 220 -30.83 -26.39 -41.78
CA ARG A 220 -31.90 -27.41 -41.90
C ARG A 220 -33.04 -27.04 -42.85
N LEU A 221 -32.73 -26.48 -44.02
CA LEU A 221 -33.71 -26.41 -45.12
C LEU A 221 -33.06 -26.84 -46.44
N ASN A 222 -33.17 -28.13 -46.73
CA ASN A 222 -33.32 -28.70 -48.08
C ASN A 222 -33.90 -30.13 -47.88
N PRO A 223 -34.67 -30.76 -48.78
CA PRO A 223 -34.72 -30.47 -50.22
C PRO A 223 -36.09 -30.65 -50.94
N ARG A 224 -36.10 -30.25 -52.22
CA ARG A 224 -37.07 -30.62 -53.30
C ARG A 224 -38.45 -29.96 -53.27
N ASP A 225 -38.75 -29.19 -54.31
CA ASP A 225 -39.80 -29.55 -55.27
C ASP A 225 -39.66 -28.75 -56.58
N LYS A 226 -39.68 -29.51 -57.68
CA LYS A 226 -39.95 -29.22 -59.11
C LYS A 226 -39.51 -27.90 -59.74
#